data_AF-A0A8C2ER63-F1
#
_entry.id   AF-A0A8C2ER63-F1
#
_cell.length_a   1.000
_cell.length_b   1.000
_cell.length_c   1.000
_cell.angle_alpha   90.00
_cell.angle_beta   90.00
_cell.angle_gamma   90.00
#
_symmetry.space_group_name_H-M   'P 1'
#
loop_
_entity.id
_entity.type
_entity.pdbx_description
1 polymer ?
#
loop_
_entity_poly.entity_id
_entity_poly.type
_entity_poly.pdbx_seq_one_letter_code
_entity_poly.pdbx_strand_id
1 'polypeptide(L)'
;MTVPSQMKISGHCVSVINLIGLHETALDLDSLTGQLVNENEIIAFIFVVRLGQLTDADKMGLEWLQRVFGDKVLQFVMILFTYEIKEESDSIIDDLKKDSTLEQLLKKCGGRFHTCSKNMNNHSEMRDLMNRIENLFTDNKQQSYTSEMYNTALREREDLQNRTSQSDQSRRTEESMENSTRTEKRERFEVCVE
;
A
#
# COMPACT_ATOMS: atom_id res chain seq x y z
N MET A 1 -14.76 8.56 -9.71
CA MET A 1 -13.46 9.23 -9.53
C MET A 1 -13.57 10.24 -8.41
N THR A 2 -12.63 10.25 -7.47
CA THR A 2 -12.45 11.36 -6.54
C THR A 2 -11.88 12.54 -7.32
N VAL A 3 -12.59 13.68 -7.32
CA VAL A 3 -12.13 14.89 -8.00
C VAL A 3 -10.91 15.44 -7.24
N PRO A 4 -9.78 15.72 -7.91
CA PRO A 4 -8.63 16.31 -7.24
C PRO A 4 -9.00 17.66 -6.63
N SER A 5 -8.72 17.82 -5.34
CA SER A 5 -8.91 19.09 -4.65
C SER A 5 -7.67 19.95 -4.85
N GLN A 6 -7.81 21.10 -5.51
CA GLN A 6 -6.70 22.02 -5.74
C GLN A 6 -6.67 23.13 -4.68
N MET A 7 -5.48 23.43 -4.18
CA MET A 7 -5.26 24.51 -3.23
C MET A 7 -3.91 25.19 -3.44
N LYS A 8 -3.79 26.45 -3.02
CA LYS A 8 -2.52 27.17 -2.99
C LYS A 8 -1.97 27.20 -1.57
N ILE A 9 -0.78 26.63 -1.37
CA ILE A 9 -0.09 26.62 -0.08
C ILE A 9 1.30 27.18 -0.29
N SER A 10 1.64 28.26 0.42
CA SER A 10 3.00 28.85 0.41
C SER A 10 3.56 29.15 -0.98
N GLY A 11 2.69 29.48 -1.96
CA GLY A 11 3.07 29.74 -3.35
C GLY A 11 3.01 28.53 -4.29
N HIS A 12 2.81 27.32 -3.76
CA HIS A 12 2.68 26.08 -4.53
C HIS A 12 1.21 25.76 -4.84
N CYS A 13 0.92 25.31 -6.06
CA CYS A 13 -0.37 24.72 -6.42
C CYS A 13 -0.34 23.23 -6.08
N VAL A 14 -1.10 22.82 -5.07
CA VAL A 14 -1.16 21.44 -4.60
C VAL A 14 -2.48 20.82 -5.04
N SER A 15 -2.42 19.61 -5.60
CA SER A 15 -3.59 18.80 -5.91
C SER A 15 -3.59 17.58 -4.98
N VAL A 16 -4.69 17.39 -4.25
CA VAL A 16 -4.84 16.27 -3.32
C VAL A 16 -5.95 15.36 -3.82
N ILE A 17 -5.62 14.07 -3.92
CA ILE A 17 -6.54 13.02 -4.37
C ILE A 17 -6.73 12.08 -3.19
N ASN A 18 -7.96 12.01 -2.69
CA ASN A 18 -8.28 11.10 -1.60
C ASN A 18 -8.44 9.68 -2.15
N LEU A 19 -7.67 8.74 -1.59
CA LEU A 19 -7.70 7.32 -1.91
C LEU A 19 -8.43 6.48 -0.86
N ILE A 20 -8.90 7.10 0.24
CA ILE A 20 -9.64 6.40 1.30
C ILE A 20 -10.94 5.83 0.71
N GLY A 21 -11.24 4.57 1.06
CA GLY A 21 -12.44 3.87 0.60
C GLY A 21 -12.32 3.21 -0.79
N LEU A 22 -11.21 3.42 -1.52
CA LEU A 22 -10.96 2.71 -2.78
C LEU A 22 -10.84 1.19 -2.61
N HIS A 23 -10.45 0.73 -1.42
CA HIS A 23 -10.38 -0.70 -1.08
C HIS A 23 -11.78 -1.38 -1.09
N GLU A 24 -12.86 -0.64 -0.85
CA GLU A 24 -14.17 -1.24 -0.56
C GLU A 24 -15.13 -1.32 -1.75
N THR A 25 -14.92 -0.55 -2.83
CA THR A 25 -16.01 -0.24 -3.79
C THR A 25 -15.69 -0.39 -5.27
N ALA A 26 -14.47 -0.72 -5.68
CA ALA A 26 -14.15 -0.72 -7.11
C ALA A 26 -14.27 -2.11 -7.74
N LEU A 27 -15.36 -2.34 -8.48
CA LEU A 27 -15.46 -3.42 -9.48
C LEU A 27 -14.43 -3.26 -10.63
N ASP A 28 -13.60 -2.22 -10.59
CA ASP A 28 -12.57 -1.93 -11.60
C ASP A 28 -11.42 -1.08 -11.00
N LEU A 29 -10.81 -1.58 -9.91
CA LEU A 29 -9.73 -0.88 -9.20
C LEU A 29 -8.55 -0.56 -10.13
N ASP A 30 -8.23 -1.47 -11.04
CA ASP A 30 -7.06 -1.38 -11.91
C ASP A 30 -7.22 -0.32 -13.00
N SER A 31 -8.43 -0.16 -13.54
CA SER A 31 -8.76 0.93 -14.46
C SER A 31 -8.75 2.29 -13.76
N LEU A 32 -9.35 2.38 -12.56
CA LEU A 32 -9.40 3.64 -11.80
C LEU A 32 -7.99 4.11 -11.41
N THR A 33 -7.17 3.21 -10.88
CA THR A 33 -5.79 3.52 -10.49
C THR A 33 -4.91 3.73 -11.71
N GLY A 34 -5.15 3.01 -12.80
CA GLY A 34 -4.52 3.26 -14.10
C GLY A 34 -4.81 4.66 -14.64
N GLN A 35 -6.07 5.10 -14.64
CA GLN A 35 -6.45 6.47 -15.02
C GLN A 35 -5.75 7.50 -14.13
N LEU A 36 -5.79 7.29 -12.81
CA LEU A 36 -5.15 8.17 -11.83
C LEU A 36 -3.67 8.40 -12.13
N VAL A 37 -2.89 7.33 -12.37
CA VAL A 37 -1.44 7.46 -12.61
C VAL A 37 -1.10 7.93 -14.03
N ASN A 38 -2.01 7.76 -14.98
CA ASN A 38 -1.82 8.23 -16.36
C ASN A 38 -2.08 9.73 -16.49
N GLU A 39 -3.01 10.26 -15.69
CA GLU A 39 -3.42 11.67 -15.73
C GLU A 39 -2.60 12.56 -14.78
N ASN A 40 -1.83 11.98 -13.85
CA ASN A 40 -1.18 12.72 -12.78
C ASN A 40 0.26 12.27 -12.53
N GLU A 41 1.13 13.24 -12.25
CA GLU A 41 2.46 12.97 -11.68
C GLU A 41 2.36 12.96 -10.16
N ILE A 42 2.39 11.77 -9.55
CA ILE A 42 2.23 11.63 -8.10
C ILE A 42 3.58 11.83 -7.42
N ILE A 43 3.73 12.98 -6.76
CA ILE A 43 4.98 13.36 -6.06
C ILE A 43 5.13 12.59 -4.75
N ALA A 44 4.03 12.40 -4.01
CA ALA A 44 4.04 11.78 -2.70
C ALA A 44 2.72 11.05 -2.41
N PHE A 45 2.83 9.95 -1.69
CA PHE A 45 1.71 9.27 -1.04
C PHE A 45 1.76 9.59 0.46
N ILE A 46 0.73 10.26 0.96
CA ILE A 46 0.64 10.62 2.38
C ILE A 46 -0.21 9.58 3.09
N PHE A 47 0.41 8.79 3.96
CA PHE A 47 -0.27 7.77 4.74
C PHE A 47 -0.55 8.30 6.15
N VAL A 48 -1.81 8.63 6.44
CA VAL A 48 -2.20 9.29 7.69
C VAL A 48 -2.47 8.24 8.76
N VAL A 49 -1.80 8.39 9.91
CA VAL A 49 -1.95 7.49 11.07
C VAL A 49 -2.19 8.34 12.31
N ARG A 50 -3.07 7.90 13.21
CA ARG A 50 -3.21 8.57 14.51
C ARG A 50 -2.09 8.12 15.43
N LEU A 51 -1.41 9.08 16.05
CA LEU A 51 -0.33 8.80 16.99
C LEU A 51 -0.82 7.94 18.16
N GLY A 52 -0.02 6.96 18.58
CA GLY A 52 -0.36 6.03 19.66
C GLY A 52 -1.50 5.04 19.36
N GLN A 53 -2.08 5.07 18.15
CA GLN A 53 -3.22 4.24 17.74
C GLN A 53 -2.99 3.59 16.38
N LEU A 54 -1.89 2.86 16.21
CA LEU A 54 -1.69 2.05 15.01
C LEU A 54 -2.64 0.84 15.06
N THR A 55 -3.56 0.78 14.11
CA THR A 55 -4.55 -0.30 13.99
C THR A 55 -4.14 -1.33 12.94
N ASP A 56 -4.78 -2.50 12.96
CA ASP A 56 -4.57 -3.49 11.89
C ASP A 56 -5.09 -2.99 10.54
N ALA A 57 -6.09 -2.09 10.54
CA ALA A 57 -6.56 -1.42 9.32
C ALA A 57 -5.46 -0.54 8.70
N ASP A 58 -4.65 0.14 9.51
CA ASP A 58 -3.52 0.93 9.02
C ASP A 58 -2.47 0.03 8.36
N LYS A 59 -2.16 -1.13 8.95
CA LYS A 59 -1.23 -2.11 8.35
C LYS A 59 -1.75 -2.62 7.02
N MET A 60 -3.03 -2.99 6.97
CA MET A 60 -3.70 -3.42 5.74
C MET A 60 -3.72 -2.33 4.68
N GLY A 61 -3.84 -1.06 5.07
CA GLY A 61 -3.80 0.08 4.15
C GLY A 61 -2.47 0.21 3.40
N LEU A 62 -1.34 0.04 4.11
CA LEU A 62 -0.03 0.09 3.47
C LEU A 62 0.24 -1.15 2.60
N GLU A 63 -0.17 -2.33 3.06
CA GLU A 63 -0.10 -3.56 2.25
C GLU A 63 -0.95 -3.45 0.99
N TRP A 64 -2.12 -2.82 1.08
CA TRP A 64 -2.96 -2.53 -0.07
C TRP A 64 -2.27 -1.59 -1.05
N LEU A 65 -1.62 -0.51 -0.58
CA LEU A 65 -0.82 0.38 -1.44
C LEU A 65 0.24 -0.41 -2.22
N GLN A 66 1.01 -1.27 -1.54
CA GLN A 66 2.01 -2.12 -2.19
C GLN A 66 1.40 -3.09 -3.19
N ARG A 67 0.26 -3.71 -2.86
CA ARG A 67 -0.43 -4.65 -3.75
C ARG A 67 -0.92 -3.98 -5.03
N VAL A 68 -1.37 -2.74 -4.94
CA VAL A 68 -1.96 -2.00 -6.07
C VAL A 68 -0.90 -1.29 -6.91
N PHE A 69 0.02 -0.58 -6.26
CA PHE A 69 1.04 0.26 -6.91
C PHE A 69 2.44 -0.39 -6.97
N GLY A 70 2.57 -1.62 -6.48
CA GLY A 70 3.84 -2.33 -6.39
C GLY A 70 4.76 -1.80 -5.28
N ASP A 71 5.81 -2.54 -4.98
CA ASP A 71 6.72 -2.21 -3.87
C ASP A 71 7.46 -0.89 -4.04
N LYS A 72 7.65 -0.43 -5.28
CA LYS A 72 8.28 0.87 -5.57
C LYS A 72 7.49 2.04 -5.00
N VAL A 73 6.18 1.90 -4.80
CA VAL A 73 5.35 2.97 -4.21
C VAL A 73 5.87 3.43 -2.86
N LEU A 74 6.44 2.52 -2.06
CA LEU A 74 6.94 2.83 -0.72
C LEU A 74 8.03 3.90 -0.71
N GLN A 75 8.77 4.06 -1.81
CA GLN A 75 9.77 5.11 -1.98
C GLN A 75 9.15 6.51 -1.95
N PHE A 76 7.89 6.63 -2.37
CA PHE A 76 7.12 7.87 -2.44
C PHE A 76 6.17 8.04 -1.24
N VAL A 77 6.13 7.08 -0.32
CA VAL A 77 5.28 7.15 0.88
C VAL A 77 5.99 7.93 1.98
N MET A 78 5.23 8.84 2.60
CA MET A 78 5.54 9.47 3.88
C MET A 78 4.40 9.21 4.86
N ILE A 79 4.75 8.78 6.08
CA ILE A 79 3.78 8.60 7.15
C ILE A 79 3.50 9.95 7.81
N LEU A 80 2.23 10.35 7.87
CA LEU A 80 1.79 11.55 8.58
C LEU A 80 1.10 11.15 9.88
N PHE A 81 1.78 11.35 11.01
CA PHE A 81 1.19 11.13 12.32
C PHE A 81 0.34 12.33 12.73
N THR A 82 -0.89 12.06 13.12
CA THR A 82 -1.81 13.07 13.63
C THR A 82 -1.96 12.94 15.14
N TYR A 83 -1.92 14.06 15.85
CA TYR A 83 -2.17 14.15 17.29
C TYR A 83 -3.34 15.10 17.59
N GLU A 84 -4.02 14.88 18.71
CA GLU A 84 -5.07 15.76 19.21
C GLU A 84 -4.54 16.75 20.25
N ILE A 85 -3.57 16.34 21.04
CA ILE A 85 -2.94 17.18 22.06
C ILE A 85 -1.43 17.25 21.82
N LYS A 86 -0.81 18.42 22.03
CA LYS A 86 0.58 18.67 21.62
C LYS A 86 1.58 17.77 22.35
N GLU A 87 1.29 17.39 23.59
CA GLU A 87 2.13 16.50 24.39
C GLU A 87 2.25 15.10 23.76
N GLU A 88 1.28 14.68 22.94
CA GLU A 88 1.38 13.45 22.15
C GLU A 88 2.48 13.60 21.09
N SER A 89 2.65 14.76 20.45
CA SER A 89 3.69 14.94 19.41
C SER A 89 5.11 14.68 19.91
N ASP A 90 5.37 14.93 21.19
CA ASP A 90 6.66 14.67 21.83
C ASP A 90 6.89 13.16 22.11
N SER A 91 5.82 12.35 22.15
CA SER A 91 5.92 10.91 22.46
C SER A 91 6.34 10.06 21.27
N ILE A 92 6.29 10.55 20.02
CA ILE A 92 6.56 9.74 18.83
C ILE A 92 7.90 8.98 18.90
N ILE A 93 8.96 9.60 19.42
CA ILE A 93 10.27 8.96 19.54
C ILE A 93 10.24 7.84 20.58
N ASP A 94 9.51 8.01 21.67
CA ASP A 94 9.35 6.99 22.68
C ASP A 94 8.42 5.86 22.22
N ASP A 95 7.38 6.19 21.45
CA ASP A 95 6.49 5.21 20.82
C ASP A 95 7.26 4.35 19.83
N LEU A 96 8.14 4.96 19.01
CA LEU A 96 9.01 4.23 18.08
C LEU A 96 9.98 3.28 18.77
N LYS A 97 10.48 3.64 19.96
CA LYS A 97 11.36 2.75 20.74
C LYS A 97 10.60 1.58 21.38
N LYS A 98 9.30 1.73 21.61
CA LYS A 98 8.48 0.74 22.32
C LYS A 98 7.69 -0.16 21.38
N ASP A 99 7.32 0.33 20.21
CA ASP A 99 6.52 -0.39 19.22
C ASP A 99 7.35 -0.79 18.01
N SER A 100 7.81 -2.04 18.02
CA SER A 100 8.54 -2.64 16.90
C SER A 100 7.74 -2.66 15.59
N THR A 101 6.40 -2.67 15.66
CA THR A 101 5.53 -2.66 14.48
C THR A 101 5.57 -1.30 13.81
N LEU A 102 5.50 -0.24 14.62
CA LEU A 102 5.63 1.14 14.15
C LEU A 102 7.02 1.40 13.57
N GLU A 103 8.07 0.91 14.23
CA GLU A 103 9.43 0.99 13.72
C GLU A 103 9.56 0.30 12.35
N GLN A 104 9.01 -0.90 12.19
CA GLN A 104 8.99 -1.61 10.92
C GLN A 104 8.22 -0.87 9.84
N LEU A 105 7.07 -0.27 10.17
CA LEU A 105 6.27 0.54 9.25
C LEU A 105 7.08 1.71 8.70
N LEU A 106 7.76 2.46 9.59
CA LEU A 106 8.63 3.55 9.19
C LEU A 106 9.79 3.06 8.35
N LYS A 107 10.42 1.95 8.74
CA LYS A 107 11.56 1.38 8.01
C LYS A 107 11.18 0.99 6.58
N LYS A 108 10.00 0.41 6.35
CA LYS A 108 9.46 0.15 5.00
C LYS A 108 9.35 1.43 4.17
N CYS A 109 8.99 2.53 4.80
CA CYS A 109 8.88 3.86 4.18
C CYS A 109 10.17 4.68 4.30
N GLY A 110 11.34 4.04 4.45
CA GLY A 110 12.64 4.72 4.48
C GLY A 110 12.84 5.69 5.65
N GLY A 111 12.10 5.53 6.75
CA GLY A 111 12.15 6.42 7.91
C GLY A 111 11.45 7.77 7.68
N ARG A 112 10.65 7.90 6.60
CA ARG A 112 9.99 9.16 6.24
C ARG A 112 8.69 9.34 7.00
N PHE A 113 8.68 10.31 7.92
CA PHE A 113 7.48 10.71 8.62
C PHE A 113 7.45 12.21 8.93
N HIS A 114 6.25 12.69 9.26
CA HIS A 114 6.00 14.00 9.84
C HIS A 114 4.89 13.89 10.89
N THR A 115 4.79 14.85 11.80
CA THR A 115 3.74 14.92 12.83
C THR A 115 2.99 16.24 12.69
N CYS A 116 1.66 16.21 12.70
CA CYS A 116 0.84 17.42 12.70
C CYS A 116 -0.36 17.30 13.63
N SER A 117 -0.93 18.44 14.02
CA SER A 117 -2.22 18.41 14.72
C SER A 117 -3.30 17.90 13.77
N LYS A 118 -4.29 17.18 14.30
CA LYS A 118 -5.42 16.63 13.53
C LYS A 118 -6.15 17.69 12.70
N ASN A 119 -6.27 18.90 13.23
CA ASN A 119 -6.98 19.98 12.57
C ASN A 119 -6.07 20.84 11.68
N MET A 120 -4.75 20.76 11.87
CA MET A 120 -3.74 21.49 11.08
C MET A 120 -4.07 22.99 10.89
N ASN A 121 -4.67 23.60 11.91
CA ASN A 121 -5.22 24.96 11.85
C ASN A 121 -4.15 26.06 11.77
N ASN A 122 -2.87 25.70 11.91
CA ASN A 122 -1.76 26.63 11.92
C ASN A 122 -1.01 26.59 10.58
N HIS A 123 -0.88 27.75 9.94
CA HIS A 123 -0.13 27.91 8.69
C HIS A 123 1.32 27.42 8.76
N SER A 124 1.95 27.44 9.94
CA SER A 124 3.31 26.91 10.10
C SER A 124 3.37 25.39 9.97
N GLU A 125 2.44 24.64 10.59
CA GLU A 125 2.38 23.18 10.44
C GLU A 125 2.18 22.78 8.97
N MET A 126 1.29 23.48 8.27
CA MET A 126 1.05 23.25 6.85
C MET A 126 2.31 23.52 6.01
N ARG A 127 3.01 24.62 6.28
CA ARG A 127 4.28 24.93 5.60
C ARG A 127 5.35 23.88 5.88
N ASP A 128 5.46 23.41 7.11
CA ASP A 128 6.46 22.41 7.49
C ASP A 128 6.17 21.05 6.84
N LEU A 129 4.90 20.66 6.72
CA LEU A 129 4.49 19.49 5.94
C LEU A 129 4.88 19.64 4.47
N MET A 130 4.60 20.80 3.86
CA MET A 130 4.98 21.05 2.45
C MET A 130 6.48 20.97 2.23
N ASN A 131 7.28 21.60 3.11
CA ASN A 131 8.74 21.49 3.07
C ASN A 131 9.19 20.02 3.18
N ARG A 132 8.51 19.21 3.99
CA ARG A 132 8.84 17.78 4.11
C ARG A 132 8.50 16.98 2.85
N ILE A 133 7.41 17.31 2.16
CA ILE A 133 7.03 16.71 0.87
C ILE A 133 8.04 17.12 -0.21
N GLU A 134 8.46 18.38 -0.25
CA GLU A 134 9.51 18.85 -1.17
C GLU A 134 10.83 18.11 -0.94
N ASN A 135 11.25 17.93 0.32
CA ASN A 135 12.44 17.16 0.65
C ASN A 135 12.32 15.71 0.19
N LEU A 136 11.16 15.05 0.41
CA LEU A 136 10.91 13.71 -0.12
C LEU A 136 11.09 13.66 -1.63
N PHE A 137 10.58 14.64 -2.36
CA PHE A 137 10.74 14.71 -3.81
C PHE A 137 12.20 14.88 -4.23
N THR A 138 12.94 15.76 -3.56
CA THR A 138 14.37 15.97 -3.81
C THR A 138 15.21 14.73 -3.47
N ASP A 139 14.94 14.06 -2.35
CA ASP A 139 15.60 12.82 -1.94
C ASP A 139 15.35 11.69 -2.94
N ASN A 140 14.17 11.68 -3.55
CA ASN A 140 13.82 10.80 -4.68
C ASN A 140 14.35 11.32 -6.04
N LYS A 141 15.38 12.18 -6.03
CA LYS A 141 16.02 12.72 -7.24
C LYS A 141 15.03 13.42 -8.18
N GLN A 142 14.03 14.07 -7.61
CA GLN A 142 12.95 14.75 -8.35
C GLN A 142 12.16 13.80 -9.26
N GLN A 143 12.07 12.53 -8.88
CA GLN A 143 11.22 11.56 -9.56
C GLN A 143 9.83 11.56 -8.93
N SER A 144 8.80 11.49 -9.77
CA SER A 144 7.43 11.18 -9.40
C SER A 144 7.19 9.67 -9.54
N TYR A 145 6.12 9.19 -8.92
CA TYR A 145 5.61 7.87 -9.21
C TYR A 145 4.89 7.90 -10.56
N THR A 146 5.26 6.99 -11.47
CA THR A 146 4.86 7.04 -12.88
C THR A 146 3.91 5.92 -13.27
N SER A 147 3.18 6.12 -14.37
CA SER A 147 2.38 5.07 -15.00
C SER A 147 3.23 3.86 -15.45
N GLU A 148 4.50 4.06 -15.80
CA GLU A 148 5.41 2.95 -16.12
C GLU A 148 5.68 2.06 -14.90
N MET A 149 5.92 2.68 -13.73
CA MET A 149 6.07 1.94 -12.47
C MET A 149 4.80 1.15 -12.14
N TYR A 150 3.63 1.77 -12.30
CA TYR A 150 2.34 1.12 -12.11
C TYR A 150 2.12 -0.05 -13.08
N ASN A 151 2.35 0.15 -14.37
CA ASN A 151 2.19 -0.89 -15.38
C ASN A 151 3.14 -2.07 -15.16
N THR A 152 4.33 -1.81 -14.62
CA THR A 152 5.27 -2.87 -14.22
C THR A 152 4.69 -3.68 -13.07
N ALA A 153 4.20 -3.02 -12.02
CA ALA A 153 3.57 -3.67 -10.88
C ALA A 153 2.30 -4.46 -11.27
N LEU A 154 1.50 -3.93 -12.19
CA LEU A 154 0.31 -4.60 -12.72
C LEU A 154 0.66 -5.91 -13.41
N ARG A 155 1.66 -5.91 -14.31
CA ARG A 155 2.13 -7.13 -15.00
C ARG A 155 2.69 -8.16 -14.02
N GLU A 156 3.50 -7.72 -13.04
CA GLU A 156 4.04 -8.61 -12.02
C GLU A 156 2.93 -9.30 -11.22
N ARG A 157 1.86 -8.56 -10.88
CA ARG A 157 0.69 -9.11 -10.19
C ARG A 157 -0.08 -10.11 -11.06
N GLU A 158 -0.33 -9.79 -12.33
CA GLU A 158 -1.00 -10.69 -13.27
C GLU A 158 -0.20 -11.99 -13.47
N ASP A 159 1.12 -11.89 -13.64
CA ASP A 159 2.01 -13.05 -13.80
C ASP A 159 1.99 -13.95 -12.57
N LEU A 160 2.01 -13.38 -11.35
CA LEU A 160 1.90 -14.13 -10.10
C LEU A 160 0.56 -14.86 -9.98
N GLN A 161 -0.55 -14.22 -10.38
CA GLN A 161 -1.87 -14.84 -10.39
C GLN A 161 -1.97 -15.99 -11.39
N ASN A 162 -1.41 -15.81 -12.59
CA ASN A 162 -1.37 -16.84 -13.62
C ASN A 162 -0.57 -18.06 -13.18
N ARG A 163 0.62 -17.85 -12.57
CA ARG A 163 1.45 -18.94 -12.03
C ARG A 163 0.76 -19.71 -10.91
N THR A 164 0.10 -19.00 -9.99
CA THR A 164 -0.62 -19.62 -8.87
C THR A 164 -1.76 -20.49 -9.38
N SER A 165 -2.55 -19.96 -10.32
CA SER A 165 -3.68 -20.68 -10.94
C SER A 165 -3.24 -21.95 -11.67
N GLN A 166 -2.12 -21.88 -12.41
CA GLN A 166 -1.53 -23.05 -13.06
C GLN A 166 -1.04 -24.09 -12.04
N SER A 167 -0.35 -23.65 -10.97
CA SER A 167 0.14 -24.56 -9.93
C SER A 167 -0.98 -25.27 -9.16
N ASP A 168 -2.08 -24.56 -8.87
CA ASP A 168 -3.26 -25.13 -8.23
C ASP A 168 -3.95 -26.15 -9.14
N GLN A 169 -4.02 -25.87 -10.45
CA GLN A 169 -4.60 -26.78 -11.43
C GLN A 169 -3.75 -28.04 -11.63
N SER A 170 -2.41 -27.90 -11.68
CA SER A 170 -1.49 -29.03 -11.72
C SER A 170 -1.61 -29.91 -10.47
N ARG A 171 -1.59 -29.32 -9.26
CA ARG A 171 -1.80 -30.08 -8.00
C ARG A 171 -3.13 -30.83 -7.98
N ARG A 172 -4.24 -30.18 -8.39
CA ARG A 172 -5.56 -30.83 -8.45
C ARG A 172 -5.61 -31.98 -9.45
N THR A 173 -4.88 -31.85 -10.56
CA THR A 173 -4.79 -32.90 -11.59
C THR A 173 -3.98 -34.08 -11.11
N GLU A 174 -2.84 -33.84 -10.43
CA GLU A 174 -2.01 -34.88 -9.80
C GLU A 174 -2.77 -35.62 -8.69
N GLU A 175 -3.43 -34.89 -7.76
CA GLU A 175 -4.24 -35.49 -6.70
C GLU A 175 -5.41 -36.34 -7.26
N SER A 176 -6.02 -35.90 -8.36
CA SER A 176 -7.07 -36.66 -9.06
C SER A 176 -6.52 -37.94 -9.69
N MET A 177 -5.40 -37.86 -10.40
CA MET A 177 -4.74 -39.03 -11.00
C MET A 177 -4.29 -40.04 -9.93
N GLU A 178 -3.70 -39.59 -8.83
CA GLU A 178 -3.30 -40.46 -7.72
C GLU A 178 -4.50 -41.16 -7.07
N ASN A 179 -5.61 -40.44 -6.84
CA ASN A 179 -6.82 -41.02 -6.28
C ASN A 179 -7.47 -42.04 -7.23
N SER A 180 -7.54 -41.78 -8.53
CA SER A 180 -8.00 -42.76 -9.52
C SER A 180 -7.12 -44.01 -9.52
N THR A 181 -5.79 -43.85 -9.54
CA THR A 181 -4.84 -44.98 -9.53
C THR A 181 -4.94 -45.80 -8.24
N ARG A 182 -5.18 -45.15 -7.10
CA ARG A 182 -5.36 -45.80 -5.79
C ARG A 182 -6.69 -46.56 -5.72
N THR A 183 -7.75 -46.02 -6.32
CA THR A 183 -9.07 -46.67 -6.39
C THR A 183 -9.02 -47.91 -7.28
N GLU A 184 -8.42 -47.78 -8.47
CA GLU A 184 -8.23 -48.91 -9.40
C GLU A 184 -7.38 -50.03 -8.79
N LYS A 185 -6.29 -49.70 -8.08
CA LYS A 185 -5.51 -50.71 -7.36
C LYS A 185 -6.34 -51.41 -6.28
N ARG A 186 -7.13 -50.66 -5.51
CA ARG A 186 -7.95 -51.22 -4.42
C ARG A 186 -9.01 -52.18 -4.95
N GLU A 187 -9.69 -51.83 -6.05
CA GLU A 187 -10.62 -52.74 -6.74
C GLU A 187 -9.91 -53.98 -7.31
N ARG A 188 -8.66 -53.83 -7.78
CA ARG A 188 -7.86 -54.97 -8.27
C ARG A 188 -7.38 -55.92 -7.18
N PHE A 189 -7.22 -55.43 -5.94
CA PHE A 189 -6.87 -56.24 -4.77
C PHE A 189 -8.09 -56.81 -4.03
N GLU A 190 -9.29 -56.27 -4.24
CA GLU A 190 -10.56 -56.83 -3.72
C GLU A 190 -11.08 -58.02 -4.55
N VAL A 191 -10.45 -58.35 -5.68
CA VAL A 191 -10.73 -59.55 -6.48
C VAL A 191 -9.67 -60.63 -6.22
N CYS A 192 -9.66 -61.18 -5.01
CA CYS A 192 -9.03 -62.47 -4.70
C CYS A 192 -9.94 -63.21 -3.73
N VAL A 193 -10.81 -64.08 -4.27
CA VAL A 193 -11.57 -65.06 -3.50
C VAL A 193 -11.10 -66.43 -3.96
N GLU A 194 -10.45 -67.16 -3.06
CA GLU A 194 -10.49 -68.62 -3.02
C GLU A 194 -11.02 -69.02 -1.64
#